data_AF-A0A8X7BT72-F1
#
_entry.id   AF-A0A8X7BT72-F1
#
_cell.length_a   1.000
_cell.length_b   1.000
_cell.length_c   1.000
_cell.angle_alpha   90.00
_cell.angle_beta   90.00
_cell.angle_gamma   90.00
#
_symmetry.space_group_name_H-M   'P 1'
#
loop_
_entity.id
_entity.type
_entity.pdbx_description
1 polymer ?
#
loop_
_entity_poly.entity_id
_entity_poly.type
_entity_poly.pdbx_seq_one_letter_code
_entity_poly.pdbx_strand_id
1 'polypeptide(L)'
;MCFEWAESCLEFFRGNCSVYYIFLVPLLIAISPKTPVFAAHEFTVYRMQHFDLHGTPHGCRNSILNMEARKLYTTPYTRRCVVARLSEFTLAQYQELIHQNAGGLLILIPKSISSLPVSEQQVIMQLEKHMLEEDVIIPVYFAYETEELLEMYNSMEQTSSQQKARSAAEGRLDFILLFYGFSKKS
;
A
#
# COMPACT_ATOMS: atom_id res chain seq x y z
N MET A 1 -31.95 -3.44 -25.01
CA MET A 1 -31.43 -2.58 -26.09
C MET A 1 -29.91 -2.66 -26.27
N CYS A 2 -29.04 -2.64 -25.24
CA CYS A 2 -27.59 -2.85 -25.45
C CYS A 2 -27.18 -4.31 -25.77
N PHE A 3 -27.99 -5.30 -25.37
CA PHE A 3 -27.67 -6.73 -25.53
C PHE A 3 -27.88 -7.25 -26.97
N GLU A 4 -28.84 -6.66 -27.71
CA GLU A 4 -29.17 -7.08 -29.09
C GLU A 4 -28.10 -6.68 -30.13
N TRP A 5 -27.35 -5.61 -29.88
CA TRP A 5 -26.22 -5.21 -30.73
C TRP A 5 -24.97 -6.08 -30.52
N ALA A 6 -24.82 -6.70 -29.35
CA ALA A 6 -23.67 -7.54 -29.04
C ALA A 6 -23.72 -8.89 -29.79
N GLU A 7 -24.92 -9.48 -29.89
CA GLU A 7 -25.13 -10.77 -30.58
C GLU A 7 -24.91 -10.64 -32.09
N SER A 8 -25.41 -9.57 -32.72
CA SER A 8 -25.20 -9.30 -34.17
C SER A 8 -23.73 -9.05 -34.53
N CYS A 9 -22.96 -8.43 -33.63
CA CYS A 9 -21.52 -8.29 -33.80
C CYS A 9 -20.81 -9.66 -33.74
N LEU A 10 -21.25 -10.56 -32.86
CA LEU A 10 -20.63 -11.86 -32.62
C LEU A 10 -20.85 -12.83 -33.79
N GLU A 11 -22.00 -12.77 -34.47
CA GLU A 11 -22.25 -13.54 -35.69
C GLU A 11 -21.36 -13.13 -36.87
N PHE A 12 -20.93 -11.87 -36.93
CA PHE A 12 -20.01 -11.35 -37.95
C PHE A 12 -18.56 -11.86 -37.76
N PHE A 13 -18.17 -12.25 -36.53
CA PHE A 13 -16.84 -12.78 -36.23
C PHE A 13 -16.59 -14.21 -36.75
N ARG A 14 -17.61 -14.93 -37.20
CA ARG A 14 -17.51 -16.38 -37.51
C ARG A 14 -16.82 -16.70 -38.85
N GLY A 15 -16.54 -15.71 -39.70
CA GLY A 15 -16.11 -15.92 -41.08
C GLY A 15 -14.61 -15.79 -41.38
N ASN A 16 -13.84 -14.96 -40.64
CA ASN A 16 -12.46 -14.62 -41.01
C ASN A 16 -11.57 -14.27 -39.79
N CYS A 17 -11.59 -15.12 -38.75
CA CYS A 17 -11.17 -14.80 -37.39
C CYS A 17 -9.79 -14.13 -37.21
N SER A 18 -8.75 -14.43 -38.01
CA SER A 18 -7.37 -14.00 -37.71
C SER A 18 -7.08 -12.51 -37.98
N VAL A 19 -7.58 -11.94 -39.09
CA VAL A 19 -7.32 -10.52 -39.46
C VAL A 19 -8.12 -9.60 -38.55
N TYR A 20 -9.30 -10.01 -38.11
CA TYR A 20 -10.11 -9.23 -37.18
C TYR A 20 -9.43 -9.07 -35.82
N TYR A 21 -8.73 -10.07 -35.27
CA TYR A 21 -8.00 -9.88 -34.01
C TYR A 21 -6.94 -8.78 -34.12
N ILE A 22 -6.25 -8.66 -35.27
CA ILE A 22 -5.23 -7.64 -35.50
C ILE A 22 -5.83 -6.22 -35.52
N PHE A 23 -7.06 -6.05 -36.00
CA PHE A 23 -7.74 -4.73 -36.02
C PHE A 23 -8.62 -4.46 -34.80
N LEU A 24 -9.24 -5.50 -34.23
CA LEU A 24 -10.12 -5.42 -33.08
C LEU A 24 -9.34 -5.12 -31.81
N VAL A 25 -8.16 -5.72 -31.61
CA VAL A 25 -7.36 -5.50 -30.40
C VAL A 25 -6.92 -4.03 -30.28
N PRO A 26 -6.35 -3.39 -31.32
CA PRO A 26 -6.05 -1.95 -31.29
C PRO A 26 -7.29 -1.08 -31.13
N LEU A 27 -8.40 -1.45 -31.79
CA LEU A 27 -9.66 -0.73 -31.67
C LEU A 27 -10.22 -0.80 -30.24
N LEU A 28 -10.19 -1.97 -29.61
CA LEU A 28 -10.60 -2.15 -28.22
C LEU A 28 -9.68 -1.41 -27.25
N ILE A 29 -8.37 -1.38 -27.49
CA ILE A 29 -7.43 -0.56 -26.70
C ILE A 29 -7.69 0.94 -26.89
N ALA A 30 -8.12 1.37 -28.08
CA ALA A 30 -8.42 2.76 -28.40
C ALA A 30 -9.79 3.23 -27.88
N ILE A 31 -10.80 2.36 -27.90
CA ILE A 31 -12.17 2.61 -27.38
C ILE A 31 -12.25 2.32 -25.88
N SER A 32 -11.34 1.49 -25.34
CA SER A 32 -11.18 1.33 -23.90
C SER A 32 -11.10 2.72 -23.30
N PRO A 33 -11.94 3.04 -22.30
CA PRO A 33 -11.81 4.28 -21.59
C PRO A 33 -10.35 4.35 -21.13
N LYS A 34 -9.60 5.31 -21.67
CA LYS A 34 -8.26 5.67 -21.19
C LYS A 34 -8.43 6.34 -19.84
N THR A 35 -9.03 5.65 -18.89
CA THR A 35 -8.71 5.85 -17.50
C THR A 35 -7.42 5.05 -17.35
N PRO A 36 -6.23 5.66 -17.51
CA PRO A 36 -5.03 5.01 -16.99
C PRO A 36 -5.38 4.61 -15.56
N VAL A 37 -4.91 3.43 -15.19
CA VAL A 37 -5.09 2.80 -13.90
C VAL A 37 -4.84 3.82 -12.77
N PHE A 38 -5.86 4.58 -12.37
CA PHE A 38 -5.79 5.51 -11.24
C PHE A 38 -5.56 4.76 -9.92
N ALA A 39 -5.56 3.41 -9.97
CA ALA A 39 -5.31 2.52 -8.85
C ALA A 39 -3.85 2.11 -8.67
N ALA A 40 -2.94 2.37 -9.62
CA ALA A 40 -1.52 2.05 -9.45
C ALA A 40 -0.72 3.32 -9.14
N HIS A 41 -0.50 3.55 -7.84
CA HIS A 41 0.31 4.66 -7.37
C HIS A 41 1.75 4.18 -7.13
N GLU A 42 2.71 4.79 -7.82
CA GLU A 42 4.12 4.53 -7.61
C GLU A 42 4.72 5.59 -6.70
N PHE A 43 5.28 5.15 -5.58
CA PHE A 43 5.97 6.04 -4.64
C PHE A 43 7.23 5.37 -4.12
N THR A 44 8.23 6.18 -3.77
CA THR A 44 9.49 5.67 -3.26
C THR A 44 9.36 5.32 -1.79
N VAL A 45 9.76 4.10 -1.44
CA VAL A 45 9.88 3.63 -0.07
C VAL A 45 11.32 3.26 0.28
N TYR A 46 11.68 3.46 1.54
CA TYR A 46 12.96 3.13 2.12
C TYR A 46 12.77 2.02 3.14
N ARG A 47 13.50 0.92 2.97
CA ARG A 47 13.44 -0.18 3.92
C ARG A 47 14.25 0.16 5.18
N MET A 48 13.77 -0.28 6.34
CA MET A 48 14.57 -0.28 7.56
C MET A 48 15.88 -1.06 7.34
N GLN A 49 16.99 -0.48 7.75
CA GLN A 49 18.29 -1.14 7.65
C GLN A 49 18.35 -2.35 8.59
N HIS A 50 19.09 -3.37 8.17
CA HIS A 50 19.44 -4.51 9.02
C HIS A 50 20.94 -4.54 9.18
N PHE A 51 21.42 -4.76 10.39
CA PHE A 51 22.83 -4.89 10.70
C PHE A 51 23.02 -5.92 11.80
N ASP A 52 24.23 -6.43 11.94
CA ASP A 52 24.58 -7.42 12.96
C ASP A 52 25.69 -6.83 13.85
N LEU A 53 25.38 -6.63 15.13
CA LEU A 53 26.35 -6.23 16.14
C LEU A 53 26.76 -7.45 16.93
N HIS A 54 28.03 -7.86 16.79
CA HIS A 54 28.63 -8.96 17.55
C HIS A 54 27.85 -10.29 17.49
N GLY A 55 27.16 -10.58 16.37
CA GLY A 55 26.35 -11.78 16.18
C GLY A 55 24.87 -11.62 16.58
N THR A 56 24.46 -10.44 17.06
CA THR A 56 23.07 -10.11 17.34
C THR A 56 22.47 -9.35 16.15
N PRO A 57 21.47 -9.91 15.45
CA PRO A 57 20.79 -9.21 14.38
C PRO A 57 19.96 -8.05 14.94
N HIS A 58 19.95 -6.93 14.22
CA HIS A 58 19.13 -5.76 14.48
C HIS A 58 18.43 -5.31 13.20
N GLY A 59 17.24 -4.73 13.34
CA GLY A 59 16.43 -4.24 12.23
C GLY A 59 15.58 -5.33 11.57
N CYS A 60 15.32 -5.22 10.27
CA CYS A 60 14.39 -6.13 9.59
C CYS A 60 15.03 -6.96 8.47
N ARG A 61 14.87 -8.30 8.51
CA ARG A 61 15.39 -9.23 7.49
C ARG A 61 14.47 -9.47 6.29
N ASN A 62 13.17 -9.21 6.39
CA ASN A 62 12.22 -9.41 5.28
C ASN A 62 12.12 -8.17 4.37
N SER A 63 11.92 -8.39 3.06
CA SER A 63 11.98 -7.34 2.02
C SER A 63 10.91 -7.41 0.95
N ILE A 64 10.03 -8.41 1.00
CA ILE A 64 8.96 -8.57 0.03
C ILE A 64 7.65 -8.33 0.76
N LEU A 65 6.88 -7.38 0.26
CA LEU A 65 5.55 -7.08 0.75
C LEU A 65 4.59 -7.03 -0.43
N ASN A 66 3.59 -7.92 -0.39
CA ASN A 66 2.48 -7.98 -1.33
C ASN A 66 1.20 -8.22 -0.53
N MET A 67 0.69 -7.15 0.08
CA MET A 67 -0.42 -7.23 1.02
C MET A 67 -1.31 -5.99 0.93
N GLU A 68 -2.56 -6.17 1.34
CA GLU A 68 -3.55 -5.09 1.46
C GLU A 68 -3.09 -4.09 2.53
N ALA A 69 -3.16 -2.80 2.20
CA ALA A 69 -2.88 -1.69 3.09
C ALA A 69 -4.07 -1.42 4.01
N ARG A 70 -3.79 -1.27 5.30
CA ARG A 70 -4.76 -0.99 6.35
C ARG A 70 -4.25 0.10 7.27
N LYS A 71 -5.14 0.97 7.74
CA LYS A 71 -4.75 1.95 8.76
C LYS A 71 -4.47 1.27 10.10
N LEU A 72 -3.70 1.97 10.92
CA LEU A 72 -3.60 1.72 12.34
C LEU A 72 -4.99 1.59 12.98
N TYR A 73 -5.12 0.78 14.04
CA TYR A 73 -6.36 0.47 14.77
C TYR A 73 -7.38 -0.41 14.03
N THR A 74 -7.11 -0.85 12.80
CA THR A 74 -7.99 -1.78 12.08
C THR A 74 -7.57 -3.23 12.25
N THR A 75 -8.01 -3.86 13.33
CA THR A 75 -7.73 -5.28 13.60
C THR A 75 -8.58 -6.21 12.73
N PRO A 76 -8.10 -7.42 12.38
CA PRO A 76 -6.77 -7.97 12.66
C PRO A 76 -5.65 -7.42 11.75
N TYR A 77 -4.39 -7.38 12.22
CA TYR A 77 -3.24 -6.92 11.42
C TYR A 77 -2.52 -8.04 10.65
N THR A 78 -2.83 -9.30 10.94
CA THR A 78 -2.20 -10.46 10.31
C THR A 78 -2.42 -10.46 8.80
N ARG A 79 -1.35 -10.68 8.03
CA ARG A 79 -1.34 -10.66 6.55
C ARG A 79 -1.79 -9.33 5.90
N ARG A 80 -1.71 -8.22 6.63
CA ARG A 80 -2.00 -6.86 6.12
C ARG A 80 -0.80 -5.95 6.36
N CYS A 81 -0.57 -5.03 5.42
CA CYS A 81 0.41 -3.98 5.59
C CYS A 81 -0.25 -2.82 6.34
N VAL A 82 0.27 -2.50 7.52
CA VAL A 82 -0.26 -1.39 8.31
C VAL A 82 0.43 -0.11 7.86
N VAL A 83 -0.36 0.90 7.50
CA VAL A 83 0.11 2.25 7.17
C VAL A 83 -0.17 3.15 8.37
N ALA A 84 0.87 3.81 8.87
CA ALA A 84 0.78 4.72 10.01
C ALA A 84 1.57 6.00 9.74
N ARG A 85 1.04 7.14 10.20
CA ARG A 85 1.78 8.40 10.22
C ARG A 85 2.72 8.44 11.42
N LEU A 86 3.95 8.90 11.23
CA LEU A 86 4.94 8.94 12.30
C LEU A 86 4.48 9.80 13.49
N SER A 87 3.72 10.87 13.26
CA SER A 87 3.17 11.75 14.31
C SER A 87 2.08 11.09 15.17
N GLU A 88 1.38 10.08 14.65
CA GLU A 88 0.29 9.39 15.35
C GLU A 88 0.70 8.03 15.91
N PHE A 89 1.94 7.63 15.63
CA PHE A 89 2.43 6.29 15.90
C PHE A 89 3.19 6.23 17.22
N THR A 90 2.84 5.26 18.07
CA THR A 90 3.42 5.13 19.41
C THR A 90 4.13 3.78 19.59
N LEU A 91 5.04 3.72 20.56
CA LEU A 91 5.76 2.49 20.90
C LEU A 91 4.84 1.32 21.24
N ALA A 92 3.75 1.57 21.97
CA ALA A 92 2.80 0.51 22.35
C ALA A 92 2.12 -0.11 21.13
N GLN A 93 1.74 0.71 20.15
CA GLN A 93 1.13 0.22 18.91
C GLN A 93 2.15 -0.54 18.06
N TYR A 94 3.38 -0.06 17.99
CA TYR A 94 4.45 -0.76 17.30
C TYR A 94 4.67 -2.17 17.85
N GLN A 95 4.75 -2.31 19.18
CA GLN A 95 4.85 -3.61 19.84
C GLN A 95 3.63 -4.50 19.55
N GLU A 96 2.42 -3.93 19.59
CA GLU A 96 1.20 -4.66 19.23
C GLU A 96 1.25 -5.21 17.80
N LEU A 97 1.72 -4.42 16.83
CA LEU A 97 1.85 -4.84 15.43
C LEU A 97 2.84 -5.99 15.26
N ILE A 98 3.97 -5.95 15.96
CA ILE A 98 4.96 -7.02 15.96
C ILE A 98 4.37 -8.28 16.61
N HIS A 99 3.75 -8.14 17.78
CA HIS A 99 3.14 -9.27 18.50
C HIS A 99 2.03 -9.95 17.71
N GLN A 100 1.22 -9.20 16.96
CA GLN A 100 0.16 -9.76 16.10
C GLN A 100 0.67 -10.30 14.75
N ASN A 101 1.98 -10.25 14.52
CA ASN A 101 2.64 -10.67 13.29
C ASN A 101 1.98 -10.01 12.07
N ALA A 102 1.96 -8.67 12.09
CA ALA A 102 1.47 -7.88 10.98
C ALA A 102 2.18 -8.28 9.67
N GLY A 103 1.47 -8.16 8.55
CA GLY A 103 2.03 -8.46 7.24
C GLY A 103 3.22 -7.57 6.85
N GLY A 104 3.24 -6.36 7.39
CA GLY A 104 4.33 -5.39 7.32
C GLY A 104 3.86 -4.02 7.81
N LEU A 105 4.79 -3.08 7.87
CA LEU A 105 4.55 -1.73 8.37
C LEU A 105 5.12 -0.70 7.40
N LEU A 106 4.31 0.27 7.00
CA LEU A 106 4.70 1.46 6.25
C LEU A 106 4.50 2.69 7.12
N ILE A 107 5.59 3.40 7.41
CA ILE A 107 5.60 4.61 8.23
C ILE A 107 5.73 5.83 7.32
N LEU A 108 4.78 6.75 7.44
CA LEU A 108 4.79 8.02 6.71
C LEU A 108 5.54 9.07 7.53
N ILE A 109 6.64 9.57 6.98
CA ILE A 109 7.51 10.57 7.60
C ILE A 109 7.07 11.96 7.14
N PRO A 110 6.69 12.87 8.05
CA PRO A 110 6.37 14.24 7.69
C PRO A 110 7.59 14.97 7.15
N LYS A 111 7.37 15.92 6.23
CA LYS A 111 8.44 16.73 5.63
C LYS A 111 9.29 17.48 6.66
N SER A 112 8.68 17.83 7.80
CA SER A 112 9.32 18.59 8.88
C SER A 112 9.01 17.96 10.23
N ILE A 113 9.96 17.18 10.77
CA ILE A 113 9.85 16.65 12.15
C ILE A 113 10.03 17.78 13.17
N SER A 114 10.87 18.78 12.86
CA SER A 114 11.19 19.90 13.75
C SER A 114 10.02 20.84 14.04
N SER A 115 8.97 20.83 13.21
CA SER A 115 7.76 21.62 13.43
C SER A 115 6.74 20.95 14.35
N LEU A 116 6.93 19.66 14.70
CA LEU A 116 6.06 18.95 15.63
C LEU A 116 6.27 19.45 17.07
N PRO A 117 5.25 19.37 17.94
CA PRO A 117 5.41 19.73 19.35
C PRO A 117 6.46 18.84 20.03
N VAL A 118 7.15 19.41 21.04
CA VAL A 118 8.26 18.73 21.74
C VAL A 118 7.82 17.39 22.34
N SER A 119 6.57 17.28 22.80
CA SER A 119 5.99 16.03 23.31
C SER A 119 5.96 14.92 22.26
N GLU A 120 5.58 15.23 21.01
CA GLU A 120 5.56 14.26 19.91
C GLU A 120 6.98 13.89 19.48
N GLN A 121 7.89 14.86 19.43
CA GLN A 121 9.30 14.60 19.12
C GLN A 121 9.93 13.62 20.11
N GLN A 122 9.61 13.72 21.41
CA GLN A 122 10.09 12.79 22.42
C GLN A 122 9.56 11.36 22.20
N VAL A 123 8.28 11.22 21.85
CA VAL A 123 7.68 9.91 21.53
C VAL A 123 8.34 9.29 20.30
N ILE A 124 8.57 10.10 19.26
CA ILE A 124 9.25 9.66 18.03
C ILE A 124 10.68 9.21 18.34
N MET A 125 11.42 9.97 19.16
CA MET A 125 12.80 9.62 19.53
C MET A 125 12.88 8.33 20.34
N GLN A 126 11.91 8.10 21.25
CA GLN A 126 11.81 6.84 21.99
C GLN A 126 11.51 5.66 21.06
N LEU A 127 10.59 5.85 20.11
CA LEU A 127 10.26 4.85 19.11
C LEU A 127 11.48 4.53 18.22
N GLU A 128 12.16 5.54 17.68
CA GLU A 128 13.33 5.39 16.83
C GLU A 128 14.43 4.58 17.53
N LYS A 129 14.75 4.95 18.78
CA LYS A 129 15.73 4.22 19.58
C LYS A 129 15.34 2.76 19.74
N HIS A 130 14.07 2.48 20.06
CA HIS A 130 13.59 1.11 20.22
C HIS A 130 13.69 0.30 18.92
N MET A 131 13.32 0.89 17.79
CA MET A 131 13.40 0.26 16.47
C MET A 131 14.83 -0.09 16.04
N LEU A 132 15.84 0.67 16.51
CA LEU A 132 17.26 0.40 16.23
C LEU A 132 17.83 -0.73 17.09
N GLU A 133 17.29 -0.94 18.29
CA GLU A 133 17.77 -1.94 19.24
C GLU A 133 17.12 -3.32 19.03
N GLU A 134 15.96 -3.39 18.38
CA GLU A 134 15.16 -4.62 18.22
C GLU A 134 15.44 -5.38 16.90
N ASP A 135 15.35 -6.71 16.93
CA ASP A 135 15.27 -7.57 15.74
C ASP A 135 13.80 -7.81 15.37
N VAL A 136 13.41 -7.38 14.18
CA VAL A 136 12.01 -7.32 13.75
C VAL A 136 11.79 -8.25 12.56
N ILE A 137 10.85 -9.18 12.73
CA ILE A 137 10.54 -10.19 11.71
C ILE A 137 9.73 -9.59 10.56
N ILE A 138 8.87 -8.62 10.85
CA ILE A 138 7.97 -8.00 9.87
C ILE A 138 8.72 -6.95 9.04
N PRO A 139 8.48 -6.84 7.72
CA PRO A 139 9.06 -5.80 6.88
C PRO A 139 8.58 -4.40 7.29
N VAL A 140 9.52 -3.51 7.60
CA VAL A 140 9.25 -2.10 7.94
C VAL A 140 9.82 -1.19 6.84
N TYR A 141 8.95 -0.33 6.31
CA TYR A 141 9.24 0.66 5.27
C TYR A 141 8.92 2.07 5.75
N PHE A 142 9.64 3.03 5.19
CA PHE A 142 9.47 4.45 5.42
C PHE A 142 9.23 5.16 4.10
N ALA A 143 8.28 6.10 4.07
CA ALA A 143 8.03 6.96 2.92
C ALA A 143 7.84 8.39 3.42
N TYR A 144 8.31 9.39 2.67
CA TYR A 144 7.96 10.77 2.98
C TYR A 144 6.51 11.04 2.61
N GLU A 145 5.83 11.83 3.42
CA GLU A 145 4.47 12.29 3.12
C GLU A 145 4.44 13.12 1.83
N THR A 146 3.76 12.58 0.82
CA THR A 146 3.36 13.29 -0.41
C THR A 146 1.84 13.47 -0.41
N GLU A 147 1.34 14.45 -1.17
CA GLU A 147 -0.10 14.72 -1.26
C GLU A 147 -0.86 13.47 -1.72
N GLU A 148 -0.35 12.83 -2.77
CA GLU A 148 -0.78 11.54 -3.30
C GLU A 148 -0.86 10.42 -2.24
N LEU A 149 0.20 10.23 -1.45
CA LEU A 149 0.25 9.20 -0.42
C LEU A 149 -0.72 9.49 0.74
N LEU A 150 -0.92 10.77 1.06
CA LEU A 150 -1.89 11.22 2.06
C LEU A 150 -3.33 11.05 1.56
N GLU A 151 -3.60 11.31 0.29
CA GLU A 151 -4.90 11.02 -0.33
C GLU A 151 -5.21 9.52 -0.25
N MET A 152 -4.25 8.66 -0.61
CA MET A 152 -4.38 7.22 -0.44
C MET A 152 -4.62 6.85 1.02
N TYR A 153 -3.80 7.34 1.95
CA TYR A 153 -3.99 7.10 3.39
C TYR A 153 -5.39 7.50 3.85
N ASN A 154 -5.86 8.70 3.50
CA ASN A 154 -7.18 9.19 3.90
C ASN A 154 -8.33 8.41 3.26
N SER A 155 -8.17 7.95 2.01
CA SER A 155 -9.18 7.12 1.34
C SER A 155 -9.37 5.74 2.00
N MET A 156 -8.32 5.17 2.62
CA MET A 156 -8.40 3.91 3.37
C MET A 156 -9.34 4.01 4.58
N GLU A 157 -9.54 5.22 5.12
CA GLU A 157 -10.34 5.50 6.32
C GLU A 157 -11.86 5.29 6.10
N GLN A 158 -12.33 5.43 4.86
CA GLN A 158 -13.75 5.35 4.51
C GLN A 158 -14.33 3.93 4.53
N THR A 159 -13.47 2.91 4.65
CA THR A 159 -13.88 1.50 4.53
C THR A 159 -14.47 0.92 5.84
N SER A 160 -14.28 1.57 6.99
CA SER A 160 -14.71 1.00 8.29
C SER A 160 -16.06 1.51 8.80
N SER A 161 -16.55 2.67 8.36
CA SER A 161 -17.72 3.34 8.97
C SER A 161 -18.93 3.57 8.04
N GLN A 162 -18.83 3.36 6.73
CA GLN A 162 -19.94 3.58 5.78
C GLN A 162 -20.36 2.36 4.95
N GLN A 163 -20.01 1.15 5.35
CA GLN A 163 -20.38 -0.07 4.60
C GLN A 163 -21.70 -0.71 5.07
N LYS A 164 -22.78 0.09 5.15
CA LYS A 164 -24.15 -0.45 5.24
C LYS A 164 -25.19 0.19 4.33
N ALA A 165 -24.85 1.17 3.48
CA ALA A 165 -25.89 1.87 2.71
C ALA A 165 -25.50 2.46 1.34
N ARG A 166 -24.33 2.14 0.75
CA ARG A 166 -23.99 2.67 -0.59
C ARG A 166 -23.73 1.56 -1.60
N SER A 167 -24.47 1.70 -2.70
CA SER A 167 -24.60 0.92 -3.93
C SER A 167 -23.43 0.00 -4.30
N ALA A 168 -23.77 -1.20 -4.80
CA ALA A 168 -22.87 -2.27 -5.27
C ALA A 168 -21.95 -1.89 -6.47
N ALA A 169 -21.88 -0.62 -6.85
CA ALA A 169 -21.00 -0.10 -7.90
C ALA A 169 -19.74 0.61 -7.36
N GLU A 170 -19.74 1.06 -6.10
CA GLU A 170 -18.53 1.59 -5.43
C GLU A 170 -17.85 0.43 -4.69
N GLY A 171 -17.05 -0.31 -5.44
CA GLY A 171 -16.28 -1.43 -4.93
C GLY A 171 -15.34 -1.00 -3.80
N ARG A 172 -15.19 -1.88 -2.81
CA ARG A 172 -14.18 -1.80 -1.75
C ARG A 172 -12.80 -1.56 -2.40
N LEU A 173 -12.23 -0.37 -2.20
CA LEU A 173 -10.89 -0.04 -2.68
C LEU A 173 -9.86 -0.66 -1.72
N ASP A 174 -9.58 -1.94 -1.92
CA ASP A 174 -8.47 -2.62 -1.25
C ASP A 174 -7.16 -2.20 -1.94
N PHE A 175 -6.41 -1.29 -1.32
CA PHE A 175 -5.10 -0.89 -1.82
C PHE A 175 -4.10 -2.04 -1.60
N ILE A 176 -3.52 -2.59 -2.66
CA ILE A 176 -2.46 -3.59 -2.55
C ILE A 176 -1.12 -2.88 -2.67
N LEU A 177 -0.29 -2.97 -1.63
CA LEU A 177 1.07 -2.45 -1.67
C LEU A 177 2.02 -3.54 -2.17
N LEU A 178 2.76 -3.19 -3.23
CA LEU A 178 3.80 -4.02 -3.82
C LEU A 178 5.13 -3.30 -3.66
N PHE A 179 5.95 -3.75 -2.73
CA PHE A 179 7.30 -3.22 -2.56
C PHE A 179 8.32 -4.13 -3.23
N TYR A 180 8.91 -3.64 -4.32
CA TYR A 180 10.07 -4.26 -4.96
C TYR A 180 11.34 -3.66 -4.36
N GLY A 181 12.04 -4.45 -3.55
CA GLY A 181 13.29 -4.02 -2.92
C GLY A 181 14.42 -3.80 -3.93
N PHE A 182 14.53 -2.60 -4.48
CA PHE A 182 15.78 -2.14 -5.10
C PHE A 182 16.74 -1.72 -3.99
N SER A 183 17.53 -2.69 -3.51
CA SER A 183 18.73 -2.38 -2.73
C SER A 183 19.73 -1.71 -3.66
N LYS A 184 19.71 -0.37 -3.73
CA LYS A 184 20.85 0.38 -4.26
C LYS A 184 22.00 0.16 -3.28
N LYS A 185 22.89 -0.78 -3.61
CA LYS A 185 24.24 -0.81 -3.04
C LYS A 185 24.89 0.53 -3.38
N SER A 186 25.06 1.38 -2.38
CA SER A 186 26.06 2.45 -2.42
C SER A 186 27.38 1.92 -1.89
#